data_AF-A0A1H2Q9U9-F1
#
_entry.id   AF-A0A1H2Q9U9-F1
#
_cell.length_a   1.000
_cell.length_b   1.000
_cell.length_c   1.000
_cell.angle_alpha   90.00
_cell.angle_beta   90.00
_cell.angle_gamma   90.00
#
_symmetry.space_group_name_H-M   'P 1'
#
loop_
_entity.id
_entity.type
_entity.pdbx_description
1 polymer ?
#
loop_
_entity_poly.entity_id
_entity_poly.type
_entity_poly.pdbx_seq_one_letter_code
_entity_poly.pdbx_strand_id
1 'polypeptide(L)'
;MKKRLSIIIPIIALNISCNQSVSTNPEKQQNKSKVEIQKESESLNKIKNEQFIQNDSLAYAFEAELEVLATTSPKFSLKVRPYQNHHDENVIDTIKTYKFDKTELEFYKASNWEHIIGGVIKNSEIYLGDSIKVGITKATLGKKLNISINSDIVQLGNLEQTSLFIFEFNNDVLNTIKFEGYFD
;
A
#
# COMPACT_ATOMS: atom_id res chain seq x y z
N MET A 1 46.56 -30.71 -28.27
CA MET A 1 46.40 -31.34 -26.93
C MET A 1 45.61 -30.35 -26.08
N LYS A 2 44.33 -30.63 -25.75
CA LYS A 2 43.88 -31.22 -24.45
C LYS A 2 44.34 -30.31 -23.29
N LYS A 3 43.50 -29.67 -22.47
CA LYS A 3 42.17 -30.01 -21.93
C LYS A 3 41.47 -28.74 -21.41
N ARG A 4 40.15 -28.69 -21.53
CA ARG A 4 39.27 -27.90 -20.66
C ARG A 4 39.29 -28.52 -19.26
N LEU A 5 39.40 -27.70 -18.22
CA LEU A 5 39.19 -28.14 -16.85
C LEU A 5 37.99 -27.36 -16.28
N SER A 6 36.82 -27.96 -16.44
CA SER A 6 35.62 -27.56 -15.70
C SER A 6 35.77 -28.07 -14.27
N ILE A 7 35.72 -27.16 -13.30
CA ILE A 7 35.61 -27.51 -11.87
C ILE A 7 34.15 -27.26 -11.47
N ILE A 8 33.41 -28.35 -11.41
CA ILE A 8 32.12 -28.50 -10.71
C ILE A 8 32.47 -29.16 -9.38
N ILE A 9 31.77 -28.82 -8.27
CA ILE A 9 31.49 -29.62 -7.05
C ILE A 9 31.21 -28.65 -5.86
N PRO A 10 30.26 -28.91 -4.92
CA PRO A 10 28.95 -29.53 -5.02
C PRO A 10 27.86 -28.78 -4.20
N ILE A 11 26.59 -29.07 -4.48
CA ILE A 11 25.42 -28.63 -3.71
C ILE A 11 25.34 -29.42 -2.40
N ILE A 12 25.40 -28.74 -1.26
CA ILE A 12 25.13 -29.34 0.07
C ILE A 12 23.64 -29.18 0.35
N ALA A 13 22.89 -30.28 0.16
CA ALA A 13 21.49 -30.39 0.56
C ALA A 13 21.42 -30.80 2.05
N LEU A 14 21.12 -29.83 2.93
CA LEU A 14 20.75 -30.10 4.32
C LEU A 14 19.26 -30.43 4.38
N ASN A 15 18.95 -31.73 4.32
CA ASN A 15 17.64 -32.23 4.73
C ASN A 15 17.62 -32.32 6.26
N ILE A 16 17.02 -31.33 6.92
CA ILE A 16 16.64 -31.42 8.33
C ILE A 16 15.20 -31.91 8.36
N SER A 17 15.06 -33.23 8.44
CA SER A 17 13.81 -33.92 8.74
C SER A 17 13.61 -33.91 10.26
N CYS A 18 12.80 -32.99 10.77
CA CYS A 18 12.30 -33.05 12.14
C CYS A 18 11.01 -33.85 12.14
N ASN A 19 11.09 -35.10 12.57
CA ASN A 19 9.95 -35.95 12.87
C ASN A 19 10.00 -36.28 14.36
N GLN A 20 9.17 -35.63 15.18
CA GLN A 20 9.00 -35.98 16.60
C GLN A 20 7.53 -36.19 16.94
N SER A 21 7.21 -37.48 16.91
CA SER A 21 6.35 -38.25 17.81
C SER A 21 5.21 -37.56 18.56
N VAL A 22 4.02 -37.95 18.13
CA VAL A 22 2.77 -38.11 18.89
C VAL A 22 3.03 -38.71 20.28
N SER A 23 2.46 -38.09 21.32
CA SER A 23 2.15 -38.75 22.59
C SER A 23 0.66 -38.58 22.89
N THR A 24 -0.05 -39.70 22.77
CA THR A 24 -1.41 -39.94 23.23
C THR A 24 -1.40 -40.31 24.71
N ASN A 25 -2.21 -39.64 25.53
CA ASN A 25 -3.30 -40.34 26.23
C ASN A 25 -4.36 -39.38 26.81
N PRO A 26 -5.60 -39.86 26.99
CA PRO A 26 -6.82 -39.04 27.06
C PRO A 26 -7.38 -38.90 28.48
N GLU A 27 -8.09 -37.81 28.76
CA GLU A 27 -9.33 -37.90 29.56
C GLU A 27 -10.26 -36.69 29.38
N LYS A 28 -11.44 -37.02 28.85
CA LYS A 28 -12.79 -36.43 28.92
C LYS A 28 -13.01 -35.15 29.75
N GLN A 29 -13.66 -34.17 29.12
CA GLN A 29 -14.97 -33.61 29.53
C GLN A 29 -15.49 -32.67 28.42
N GLN A 30 -16.50 -33.11 27.67
CA GLN A 30 -17.92 -32.75 27.79
C GLN A 30 -18.39 -31.66 26.81
N ASN A 31 -19.14 -32.14 25.81
CA ASN A 31 -20.15 -31.46 25.01
C ASN A 31 -20.76 -30.20 25.63
N LYS A 32 -20.62 -29.06 24.93
CA LYS A 32 -21.70 -28.17 24.49
C LYS A 32 -21.11 -26.94 23.81
N SER A 33 -21.15 -26.92 22.47
CA SER A 33 -21.40 -25.73 21.64
C SER A 33 -20.99 -26.06 20.20
N LYS A 34 -21.83 -26.84 19.50
CA LYS A 34 -21.62 -27.19 18.09
C LYS A 34 -22.70 -26.58 17.17
N VAL A 35 -23.53 -25.67 17.67
CA VAL A 35 -24.66 -25.12 16.90
C VAL A 35 -24.57 -23.59 16.73
N GLU A 36 -23.64 -22.92 17.41
CA GLU A 36 -23.52 -21.45 17.37
C GLU A 36 -22.17 -20.97 16.83
N ILE A 37 -21.48 -21.76 16.00
CA ILE A 37 -20.21 -21.39 15.35
C ILE A 37 -20.36 -21.34 13.82
N GLN A 38 -21.48 -21.82 13.27
CA GLN A 38 -21.67 -21.94 11.81
C GLN A 38 -22.36 -20.74 11.14
N LYS A 39 -22.69 -19.67 11.87
CA LYS A 39 -23.30 -18.46 11.27
C LYS A 39 -22.50 -17.16 11.43
N GLU A 40 -21.42 -17.18 12.20
CA GLU A 40 -20.56 -15.99 12.43
C GLU A 40 -19.19 -16.11 11.74
N SER A 41 -18.98 -17.18 10.97
CA SER A 41 -17.75 -17.44 10.20
C SER A 41 -17.86 -17.02 8.72
N GLU A 42 -19.02 -16.58 8.24
CA GLU A 42 -19.20 -16.17 6.84
C GLU A 42 -18.92 -14.68 6.58
N SER A 43 -18.65 -13.88 7.63
CA SER A 43 -18.41 -12.43 7.48
C SER A 43 -16.96 -11.98 7.73
N LEU A 44 -16.01 -12.90 7.93
CA LEU A 44 -14.61 -12.55 8.19
C LEU A 44 -13.71 -13.26 7.18
N ASN A 45 -13.02 -12.45 6.39
CA ASN A 45 -12.05 -12.81 5.34
C ASN A 45 -12.66 -13.20 3.98
N LYS A 46 -13.47 -12.32 3.40
CA LYS A 46 -13.37 -12.13 1.95
C LYS A 46 -11.96 -11.58 1.72
N ILE A 47 -11.00 -12.47 1.44
CA ILE A 47 -9.65 -12.11 1.01
C ILE A 47 -9.87 -11.10 -0.11
N LYS A 48 -9.60 -9.81 0.16
CA LYS A 48 -9.67 -8.83 -0.91
C LYS A 48 -8.62 -9.29 -1.91
N ASN A 49 -9.07 -9.57 -3.13
CA ASN A 49 -8.12 -9.75 -4.20
C ASN A 49 -7.35 -8.43 -4.27
N GLU A 50 -6.02 -8.51 -4.27
CA GLU A 50 -5.12 -7.36 -4.37
C GLU A 50 -4.20 -7.62 -5.57
N GLN A 51 -3.92 -6.57 -6.33
CA GLN A 51 -3.05 -6.65 -7.50
C GLN A 51 -1.98 -5.57 -7.37
N PHE A 52 -0.72 -5.99 -7.34
CA PHE A 52 0.43 -5.08 -7.30
C PHE A 52 0.99 -4.84 -8.71
N ILE A 53 1.36 -3.59 -8.99
CA ILE A 53 1.99 -3.13 -10.22
C ILE A 53 3.24 -2.37 -9.83
N GLN A 54 4.40 -2.95 -10.11
CA GLN A 54 5.65 -2.21 -9.94
C GLN A 54 5.85 -1.26 -11.13
N ASN A 55 5.95 0.03 -10.85
CA ASN A 55 6.32 1.05 -11.83
C ASN A 55 6.91 2.27 -11.12
N ASP A 56 8.21 2.21 -10.88
CA ASP A 56 8.99 3.23 -10.18
C ASP A 56 8.81 4.62 -10.79
N SER A 57 8.96 4.74 -12.12
CA SER A 57 8.83 6.03 -12.81
C SER A 57 7.44 6.66 -12.65
N LEU A 58 6.37 5.85 -12.72
CA LEU A 58 5.01 6.36 -12.60
C LEU A 58 4.66 6.70 -11.15
N ALA A 59 5.10 5.89 -10.18
CA ALA A 59 4.90 6.17 -8.76
C ALA A 59 5.51 7.52 -8.36
N TYR A 60 6.79 7.74 -8.69
CA TYR A 60 7.45 9.03 -8.41
C TYR A 60 6.81 10.20 -9.16
N ALA A 61 6.33 10.00 -10.39
CA ALA A 61 5.66 11.06 -11.14
C ALA A 61 4.33 11.48 -10.48
N PHE A 62 3.51 10.53 -10.04
CA PHE A 62 2.25 10.84 -9.35
C PHE A 62 2.48 11.47 -7.98
N GLU A 63 3.51 11.03 -7.26
CA GLU A 63 3.88 11.62 -5.98
C GLU A 63 4.26 13.09 -6.13
N ALA A 64 5.17 13.41 -7.05
CA ALA A 64 5.54 14.79 -7.36
C ALA A 64 4.34 15.63 -7.81
N GLU A 65 3.41 15.04 -8.56
CA GLU A 65 2.17 15.72 -8.95
C GLU A 65 1.28 16.04 -7.75
N LEU A 66 1.15 15.13 -6.77
CA LEU A 66 0.41 15.41 -5.54
C LEU A 66 1.05 16.54 -4.72
N GLU A 67 2.39 16.57 -4.65
CA GLU A 67 3.12 17.64 -3.97
C GLU A 67 2.83 19.00 -4.60
N VAL A 68 2.96 19.09 -5.92
CA VAL A 68 2.69 20.32 -6.67
C VAL A 68 1.21 20.70 -6.55
N LEU A 69 0.29 19.76 -6.69
CA LEU A 69 -1.14 20.00 -6.60
C LEU A 69 -1.53 20.61 -5.25
N ALA A 70 -1.07 20.01 -4.15
CA ALA A 70 -1.43 20.44 -2.80
C ALA A 70 -0.87 21.84 -2.48
N THR A 71 0.35 22.12 -2.92
CA THR A 71 1.09 23.33 -2.54
C THR A 71 0.79 24.54 -3.43
N THR A 72 0.34 24.32 -4.67
CA THR A 72 0.07 25.41 -5.63
C THR A 72 -1.41 25.73 -5.83
N SER A 73 -2.30 24.77 -5.57
CA SER A 73 -3.73 24.97 -5.80
C SER A 73 -4.38 25.79 -4.68
N PRO A 74 -5.08 26.90 -4.99
CA PRO A 74 -5.78 27.70 -3.98
C PRO A 74 -7.01 26.99 -3.39
N LYS A 75 -7.37 25.80 -3.90
CA LYS A 75 -8.52 25.02 -3.43
C LYS A 75 -8.24 24.32 -2.09
N PHE A 76 -6.97 24.08 -1.77
CA PHE A 76 -6.60 23.40 -0.53
C PHE A 76 -6.53 24.38 0.64
N SER A 77 -7.19 24.01 1.73
CA SER A 77 -6.98 24.62 3.02
C SER A 77 -5.82 23.94 3.74
N LEU A 78 -4.95 24.72 4.38
CA LEU A 78 -3.80 24.22 5.12
C LEU A 78 -4.06 24.22 6.62
N LYS A 79 -3.79 23.10 7.28
CA LYS A 79 -3.63 23.00 8.73
C LYS A 79 -2.22 22.58 9.07
N VAL A 80 -1.69 23.11 10.16
CA VAL A 80 -0.30 22.87 10.59
C VAL A 80 -0.31 22.44 12.05
N ARG A 81 0.46 21.41 12.39
CA ARG A 81 0.67 20.95 13.76
C ARG A 81 2.15 20.66 14.03
N PRO A 82 2.65 20.93 15.25
CA PRO A 82 3.99 20.51 15.63
C PRO A 82 4.09 18.99 15.64
N TYR A 83 5.28 18.48 15.35
CA TYR A 83 5.63 17.07 15.44
C TYR A 83 6.98 16.93 16.11
N GLN A 84 7.04 16.15 17.19
CA GLN A 84 8.29 15.86 17.86
C GLN A 84 9.11 14.94 16.96
N ASN A 85 10.30 15.39 16.53
CA ASN A 85 11.18 14.56 15.72
C ASN A 85 11.52 13.27 16.48
N HIS A 86 11.43 12.13 15.81
CA HIS A 86 11.58 10.83 16.46
C HIS A 86 13.05 10.37 16.53
N HIS A 87 13.96 11.03 15.80
CA HIS A 87 15.42 10.86 15.89
C HIS A 87 16.08 11.84 16.89
N ASP A 88 15.51 13.02 17.13
CA ASP A 88 16.01 14.04 18.07
C ASP A 88 14.87 14.72 18.85
N GLU A 89 14.77 14.41 20.15
CA GLU A 89 13.75 14.96 21.05
C GLU A 89 13.83 16.49 21.25
N ASN A 90 14.92 17.14 20.83
CA ASN A 90 15.06 18.60 20.91
C ASN A 90 14.57 19.32 19.66
N VAL A 91 14.24 18.58 18.59
CA VAL A 91 13.80 19.14 17.32
C VAL A 91 12.28 18.99 17.18
N ILE A 92 11.61 20.13 16.97
CA ILE A 92 10.18 20.17 16.67
C ILE A 92 10.01 20.44 15.18
N ASP A 93 9.61 19.41 14.45
CA ASP A 93 9.22 19.48 13.05
C ASP A 93 7.72 19.77 12.93
N THR A 94 7.21 19.68 11.71
CA THR A 94 5.85 20.10 11.40
C THR A 94 5.15 19.07 10.53
N ILE A 95 3.90 18.72 10.90
CA ILE A 95 2.98 18.06 9.97
C ILE A 95 2.05 19.12 9.38
N LYS A 96 2.00 19.15 8.06
CA LYS A 96 1.05 19.95 7.29
C LYS A 96 -0.02 19.04 6.72
N THR A 97 -1.27 19.44 6.87
CA THR A 97 -2.42 18.73 6.31
C THR A 97 -3.14 19.65 5.34
N TYR A 98 -3.10 19.31 4.06
CA TYR A 98 -3.82 20.00 2.98
C TYR A 98 -5.17 19.31 2.77
N LYS A 99 -6.28 20.04 2.92
CA LYS A 99 -7.64 19.52 2.74
C LYS A 99 -8.40 20.25 1.65
N PHE A 100 -9.02 19.49 0.75
CA PHE A 100 -9.95 19.99 -0.25
C PHE A 100 -11.11 19.00 -0.45
N ASP A 101 -12.33 19.40 -0.07
CA ASP A 101 -13.52 18.52 -0.03
C ASP A 101 -13.22 17.19 0.69
N LYS A 102 -13.36 16.04 0.01
CA LYS A 102 -13.09 14.71 0.57
C LYS A 102 -11.65 14.23 0.37
N THR A 103 -10.74 15.15 0.05
CA THR A 103 -9.32 14.85 -0.08
C THR A 103 -8.52 15.45 1.08
N GLU A 104 -7.59 14.66 1.59
CA GLU A 104 -6.65 15.02 2.63
C GLU A 104 -5.26 14.49 2.27
N LEU A 105 -4.26 15.38 2.21
CA LEU A 105 -2.86 15.05 1.94
C LEU A 105 -2.02 15.53 3.12
N GLU A 106 -1.17 14.66 3.66
CA GLU A 106 -0.28 14.95 4.79
C GLU A 106 1.16 15.05 4.31
N PHE A 107 1.84 16.09 4.79
CA PHE A 107 3.23 16.37 4.51
C PHE A 107 3.99 16.46 5.82
N TYR A 108 5.19 15.92 5.81
CA TYR A 108 6.18 16.16 6.84
C TYR A 108 7.09 17.31 6.41
N LYS A 109 7.37 18.22 7.34
CA LYS A 109 8.28 19.34 7.14
C LYS A 109 9.30 19.39 8.26
N ALA A 110 10.55 19.17 7.87
CA ALA A 110 11.73 19.50 8.64
C ALA A 110 12.25 20.91 8.29
N SER A 111 13.35 21.32 8.92
CA SER A 111 13.95 22.64 8.72
C SER A 111 14.34 22.94 7.26
N ASN A 112 14.83 21.94 6.52
CA ASN A 112 15.36 22.08 5.16
C ASN A 112 14.67 21.17 4.12
N TRP A 113 13.65 20.42 4.53
CA TRP A 113 12.99 19.42 3.69
C TRP A 113 11.50 19.37 3.99
N GLU A 114 10.70 19.16 2.95
CA GLU A 114 9.26 18.97 3.03
C GLU A 114 8.86 17.93 1.99
N HIS A 115 8.04 16.97 2.39
CA HIS A 115 7.66 15.85 1.53
C HIS A 115 6.26 15.35 1.89
N ILE A 116 5.52 14.88 0.89
CA ILE A 116 4.26 14.18 1.12
C ILE A 116 4.54 12.82 1.76
N ILE A 117 3.83 12.51 2.85
CA ILE A 117 3.99 11.24 3.59
C ILE A 117 2.76 10.34 3.48
N GLY A 118 1.63 10.89 3.05
CA GLY A 118 0.44 10.10 2.83
C GLY A 118 -0.76 10.93 2.43
N GLY A 119 -1.84 10.26 2.07
CA GLY A 119 -3.09 10.94 1.77
C GLY A 119 -4.20 10.04 1.29
N VAL A 120 -5.41 10.60 1.29
CA VAL A 120 -6.63 9.96 0.80
C VAL A 120 -7.33 10.93 -0.13
N ILE A 121 -7.59 10.50 -1.36
CA ILE A 121 -8.30 11.25 -2.40
C ILE A 121 -9.62 10.54 -2.68
N LYS A 122 -10.73 11.24 -2.39
CA LYS A 122 -12.10 10.82 -2.74
C LYS A 122 -12.83 11.86 -3.59
N ASN A 123 -12.17 12.97 -3.92
CA ASN A 123 -12.72 14.04 -4.75
C ASN A 123 -12.44 13.76 -6.24
N SER A 124 -13.50 13.73 -7.06
CA SER A 124 -13.40 13.53 -8.52
C SER A 124 -12.86 14.73 -9.30
N GLU A 125 -12.63 15.87 -8.66
CA GLU A 125 -11.96 17.03 -9.26
C GLU A 125 -10.43 16.91 -9.27
N ILE A 126 -9.87 15.96 -8.52
CA ILE A 126 -8.43 15.72 -8.48
C ILE A 126 -8.07 14.65 -9.50
N TYR A 127 -7.06 14.96 -10.30
CA TYR A 127 -6.51 14.09 -11.32
C TYR A 127 -5.09 13.69 -10.92
N LEU A 128 -4.74 12.44 -11.22
CA LEU A 128 -3.38 11.92 -11.29
C LEU A 128 -3.06 11.64 -12.75
N GLY A 129 -1.90 12.09 -13.19
CA GLY A 129 -1.59 12.32 -14.59
C GLY A 129 -2.72 13.07 -15.29
N ASP A 130 -2.90 12.80 -16.58
CA ASP A 130 -3.86 13.56 -17.37
C ASP A 130 -5.33 13.22 -17.06
N SER A 131 -5.62 12.13 -16.33
CA SER A 131 -6.97 11.55 -16.40
C SER A 131 -7.35 10.48 -15.37
N ILE A 132 -6.47 10.09 -14.45
CA ILE A 132 -6.85 9.14 -13.39
C ILE A 132 -7.51 9.94 -12.26
N LYS A 133 -8.77 9.66 -11.98
CA LYS A 133 -9.52 10.32 -10.92
C LYS A 133 -10.57 9.40 -10.33
N VAL A 134 -11.05 9.72 -9.13
CA VAL A 134 -12.20 9.06 -8.54
C VAL A 134 -13.41 9.14 -9.49
N GLY A 135 -14.11 8.03 -9.63
CA GLY A 135 -15.26 7.86 -10.53
C GLY A 135 -14.95 7.18 -11.87
N ILE A 136 -13.69 6.95 -12.25
CA ILE A 136 -13.37 6.17 -13.46
C ILE A 136 -13.61 4.67 -13.22
N THR A 137 -13.87 3.92 -14.30
CA THR A 137 -14.03 2.47 -14.19
C THR A 137 -12.69 1.73 -14.06
N LYS A 138 -12.73 0.51 -13.51
CA LYS A 138 -11.62 -0.45 -13.49
C LYS A 138 -11.02 -0.68 -14.88
N ALA A 139 -11.87 -0.84 -15.89
CA ALA A 139 -11.44 -0.96 -17.28
C ALA A 139 -10.74 0.31 -17.80
N THR A 140 -11.21 1.50 -17.39
CA THR A 140 -10.56 2.77 -17.73
C THR A 140 -9.18 2.89 -17.10
N LEU A 141 -9.03 2.55 -15.81
CA LEU A 141 -7.71 2.55 -15.17
C LEU A 141 -6.77 1.54 -15.84
N GLY A 142 -7.24 0.32 -16.11
CA GLY A 142 -6.45 -0.72 -16.76
C GLY A 142 -5.91 -0.27 -18.12
N LYS A 143 -6.73 0.39 -18.95
CA LYS A 143 -6.28 0.97 -20.22
C LYS A 143 -5.21 2.06 -20.04
N LYS A 144 -5.34 2.92 -19.02
CA LYS A 144 -4.37 3.99 -18.75
C LYS A 144 -3.03 3.45 -18.26
N LEU A 145 -3.07 2.39 -17.45
CA LEU A 145 -1.88 1.72 -16.93
C LEU A 145 -1.33 0.62 -17.88
N ASN A 146 -2.01 0.38 -19.01
CA ASN A 146 -1.70 -0.70 -19.96
C ASN A 146 -1.64 -2.09 -19.31
N ILE A 147 -2.62 -2.40 -18.44
CA ILE A 147 -2.73 -3.67 -17.71
C ILE A 147 -4.18 -4.14 -17.59
N SER A 148 -4.38 -5.44 -17.41
CA SER A 148 -5.68 -5.98 -16.99
C SER A 148 -5.83 -5.85 -15.48
N ILE A 149 -6.94 -5.30 -15.01
CA ILE A 149 -7.25 -5.19 -13.57
C ILE A 149 -8.33 -6.21 -13.23
N ASN A 150 -7.98 -7.18 -12.38
CA ASN A 150 -8.85 -8.29 -12.00
C ASN A 150 -9.18 -8.28 -10.49
N SER A 151 -8.94 -7.13 -9.84
CA SER A 151 -8.90 -6.96 -8.41
C SER A 151 -9.70 -5.72 -7.99
N ASP A 152 -10.26 -5.72 -6.78
CA ASP A 152 -10.95 -4.55 -6.21
C ASP A 152 -9.98 -3.59 -5.52
N ILE A 153 -8.75 -4.02 -5.30
CA ILE A 153 -7.64 -3.17 -4.84
C ILE A 153 -6.47 -3.33 -5.79
N VAL A 154 -6.01 -2.22 -6.36
CA VAL A 154 -4.80 -2.18 -7.17
C VAL A 154 -3.78 -1.29 -6.49
N GLN A 155 -2.58 -1.82 -6.29
CA GLN A 155 -1.45 -1.11 -5.74
C GLN A 155 -0.47 -0.79 -6.87
N LEU A 156 -0.01 0.45 -6.96
CA LEU A 156 1.03 0.90 -7.88
C LEU A 156 2.14 1.54 -7.05
N GLY A 157 3.35 1.00 -7.12
CA GLY A 157 4.48 1.59 -6.39
C GLY A 157 5.82 1.33 -7.03
N ASN A 158 6.85 1.95 -6.46
CA ASN A 158 8.24 1.63 -6.75
C ASN A 158 8.67 0.29 -6.13
N LEU A 159 9.88 -0.17 -6.47
CA LEU A 159 10.43 -1.43 -5.97
C LEU A 159 10.44 -1.50 -4.44
N GLU A 160 10.81 -0.41 -3.78
CA GLU A 160 10.94 -0.31 -2.32
C GLU A 160 9.61 -0.01 -1.60
N GLN A 161 8.54 0.29 -2.36
CA GLN A 161 7.23 0.69 -1.83
C GLN A 161 7.30 1.91 -0.90
N THR A 162 8.26 2.79 -1.12
CA THR A 162 8.38 4.10 -0.47
C THR A 162 7.46 5.15 -1.11
N SER A 163 6.88 4.83 -2.27
CA SER A 163 5.88 5.61 -2.99
C SER A 163 4.81 4.64 -3.47
N LEU A 164 3.70 4.53 -2.73
CA LEU A 164 2.66 3.53 -2.96
C LEU A 164 1.29 4.19 -3.15
N PHE A 165 0.68 3.94 -4.31
CA PHE A 165 -0.67 4.34 -4.64
C PHE A 165 -1.62 3.15 -4.54
N ILE A 166 -2.71 3.31 -3.80
CA ILE A 166 -3.72 2.26 -3.60
C ILE A 166 -5.05 2.73 -4.19
N PHE A 167 -5.46 2.08 -5.28
CA PHE A 167 -6.72 2.32 -5.97
C PHE A 167 -7.78 1.33 -5.47
N GLU A 168 -8.78 1.81 -4.75
CA GLU A 168 -9.86 1.00 -4.20
C GLU A 168 -11.13 1.15 -5.06
N PHE A 169 -11.64 0.03 -5.56
CA PHE A 169 -12.84 -0.04 -6.39
C PHE A 169 -14.06 -0.49 -5.58
N ASN A 170 -15.21 0.07 -5.94
CA ASN A 170 -16.52 -0.40 -5.52
C ASN A 170 -17.42 -0.49 -6.76
N ASN A 171 -18.03 -1.66 -6.99
CA ASN A 171 -18.84 -1.93 -8.19
C ASN A 171 -18.12 -1.51 -9.50
N ASP A 172 -16.85 -1.90 -9.63
CA ASP A 172 -15.95 -1.58 -10.76
C ASP A 172 -15.69 -0.08 -11.00
N VAL A 173 -16.06 0.79 -10.06
CA VAL A 173 -15.78 2.23 -10.09
C VAL A 173 -14.73 2.58 -9.04
N LEU A 174 -13.71 3.35 -9.43
CA LEU A 174 -12.67 3.84 -8.55
C LEU A 174 -13.29 4.78 -7.51
N ASN A 175 -13.30 4.35 -6.25
CA ASN A 175 -13.94 5.07 -5.15
C ASN A 175 -12.92 5.87 -4.33
N THR A 176 -11.73 5.32 -4.12
CA THR A 176 -10.68 5.94 -3.31
C THR A 176 -9.34 5.78 -4.01
N ILE A 177 -8.50 6.80 -3.95
CA ILE A 177 -7.05 6.69 -4.19
C ILE A 177 -6.36 7.03 -2.88
N LYS A 178 -5.51 6.15 -2.37
CA LYS A 178 -4.64 6.44 -1.23
C LYS A 178 -3.21 6.57 -1.71
N PHE A 179 -2.45 7.42 -1.04
CA PHE A 179 -1.01 7.50 -1.18
C PHE A 179 -0.38 7.17 0.17
N GLU A 180 0.62 6.31 0.16
CA GLU A 180 1.46 5.95 1.30
C GLU A 180 2.90 6.22 0.89
N GLY A 181 3.48 7.28 1.47
CA GLY A 181 4.86 7.69 1.26
C GLY A 181 5.76 7.21 2.39
N TYR A 182 7.06 7.16 2.15
CA TYR A 182 8.02 6.85 3.20
C TYR A 182 8.09 7.99 4.23
N PHE A 183 7.92 7.61 5.49
CA PHE A 183 8.13 8.49 6.63
C PHE A 183 8.79 7.68 7.74
N ASP A 184 10.05 8.01 7.97
CA ASP A 184 10.81 7.61 9.15
C ASP A 184 10.95 8.88 9.97
#